data_AF-A0A2K4ZAU2-F1
#
_entry.id   AF-A0A2K4ZAU2-F1
#
_cell.length_a   1.000
_cell.length_b   1.000
_cell.length_c   1.000
_cell.angle_alpha   90.00
_cell.angle_beta   90.00
_cell.angle_gamma   90.00
#
_symmetry.space_group_name_H-M   'P 1'
#
loop_
_entity.id
_entity.type
_entity.pdbx_description
1 polymer ?
#
loop_
_entity_poly.entity_id
_entity_poly.type
_entity_poly.pdbx_seq_one_letter_code
_entity_poly.pdbx_strand_id
1 'polypeptide(L)'
;MVDSRCGLHCTGCEYKETCGCNGCIETNGHPFHGECPVAVCCQDKGFLHCGECPDIPCELLMQYSCDPEQGDTPHGARIAQCIKWAKEI
;
A
#
# COMPACT_ATOMS: atom_id res chain seq x y z
N MET A 1 -3.85 3.32 12.93
CA MET A 1 -4.64 2.19 12.38
C MET A 1 -4.19 1.94 10.96
N VAL A 2 -3.97 0.68 10.60
CA VAL A 2 -3.53 0.25 9.27
C VAL A 2 -4.76 -0.04 8.42
N ASP A 3 -4.89 0.61 7.26
CA ASP A 3 -6.05 0.45 6.36
C ASP A 3 -5.67 -0.02 4.94
N SER A 4 -4.37 -0.18 4.67
CA SER A 4 -3.85 -0.82 3.46
C SER A 4 -2.55 -1.57 3.75
N ARG A 5 -2.12 -2.38 2.80
CA ARG A 5 -0.83 -3.09 2.89
C ARG A 5 0.36 -2.21 2.53
N CYS A 6 0.20 -1.28 1.59
CA CYS A 6 1.30 -0.54 0.96
C CYS A 6 1.59 0.85 1.56
N GLY A 7 0.77 1.33 2.50
CA GLY A 7 0.92 2.68 3.08
C GLY A 7 0.05 3.76 2.44
N LEU A 8 -0.74 3.43 1.41
CA LEU A 8 -1.80 4.31 0.93
C LEU A 8 -2.99 4.28 1.90
N HIS A 9 -3.74 5.38 2.03
CA HIS A 9 -4.94 5.39 2.86
C HIS A 9 -6.15 4.93 2.05
N CYS A 10 -6.48 3.63 2.10
CA CYS A 10 -7.65 3.11 1.38
C CYS A 10 -8.98 3.67 1.94
N THR A 11 -9.04 4.08 3.20
CA THR A 11 -10.27 4.58 3.83
C THR A 11 -10.75 5.88 3.19
N GLY A 12 -9.84 6.79 2.83
CA GLY A 12 -10.14 8.07 2.19
C GLY A 12 -9.87 8.12 0.69
N CYS A 13 -9.76 6.96 0.04
CA CYS A 13 -9.41 6.88 -1.37
C CYS A 13 -10.62 7.14 -2.28
N GLU A 14 -10.51 8.11 -3.19
CA GLU A 14 -11.57 8.47 -4.13
C GLU A 14 -12.04 7.31 -5.03
N TYR A 15 -11.14 6.36 -5.34
CA TYR A 15 -11.46 5.18 -6.13
C TYR A 15 -12.50 4.26 -5.50
N LYS A 16 -12.76 4.40 -4.19
CA LYS A 16 -13.89 3.72 -3.56
C LYS A 16 -15.21 4.15 -4.17
N GLU A 17 -15.39 5.45 -4.37
CA GLU A 17 -16.63 6.01 -4.93
C GLU A 17 -16.62 5.95 -6.47
N THR A 18 -15.51 6.35 -7.10
CA THR A 18 -15.45 6.50 -8.57
C THR A 18 -15.34 5.17 -9.31
N CYS A 19 -14.77 4.14 -8.68
CA CYS A 19 -14.53 2.83 -9.29
C CYS A 19 -15.16 1.66 -8.50
N GLY A 20 -15.90 1.92 -7.42
CA GLY A 20 -16.43 0.85 -6.56
C GLY A 20 -15.33 0.02 -5.89
N CYS A 21 -14.16 0.61 -5.65
CA CYS A 21 -13.05 -0.10 -5.00
C CYS A 21 -13.42 -0.42 -3.54
N ASN A 22 -13.31 -1.68 -3.12
CA ASN A 22 -13.55 -2.04 -1.71
C ASN A 22 -12.30 -1.88 -0.82
N GLY A 23 -11.15 -1.53 -1.40
CA GLY A 23 -9.90 -1.34 -0.68
C GLY A 23 -9.07 -2.61 -0.55
N CYS A 24 -7.75 -2.45 -0.36
CA CYS A 24 -6.78 -3.55 -0.44
C CYS A 24 -6.96 -4.61 0.66
N ILE A 25 -7.26 -4.22 1.89
CA ILE A 25 -7.44 -5.19 3.00
C ILE A 25 -8.73 -6.00 2.81
N GLU A 26 -9.86 -5.33 2.59
CA GLU A 26 -11.18 -5.97 2.44
C GLU A 26 -11.25 -6.92 1.24
N THR A 27 -10.51 -6.62 0.18
CA THR A 27 -10.46 -7.43 -1.05
C THR A 27 -9.34 -8.45 -1.07
N ASN A 28 -8.62 -8.62 0.05
CA ASN A 28 -7.44 -9.47 0.13
C ASN A 28 -6.43 -9.22 -1.01
N GLY A 29 -6.06 -7.96 -1.24
CA GLY A 29 -5.10 -7.56 -2.25
C GLY A 29 -5.65 -7.36 -3.66
N HIS A 30 -6.97 -7.28 -3.84
CA HIS A 30 -7.64 -7.10 -5.14
C HIS A 30 -8.41 -5.77 -5.22
N PRO A 31 -7.73 -4.61 -5.25
CA PRO A 31 -8.38 -3.32 -5.52
C PRO A 31 -9.04 -3.29 -6.92
N PHE A 32 -9.67 -2.17 -7.27
CA PHE A 32 -10.45 -2.04 -8.51
C PHE A 32 -9.70 -2.41 -9.80
N HIS A 33 -8.36 -2.31 -9.81
CA HIS A 33 -7.52 -2.63 -10.97
C HIS A 33 -7.02 -4.08 -10.98
N GLY A 34 -7.61 -4.97 -10.17
CA GLY A 34 -7.21 -6.37 -10.05
C GLY A 34 -6.17 -6.63 -8.95
N GLU A 35 -5.49 -7.78 -9.03
CA GLU A 35 -4.50 -8.20 -8.03
C GLU A 35 -3.34 -7.19 -7.92
N CYS A 36 -3.02 -6.78 -6.69
CA CYS A 36 -1.98 -5.81 -6.40
C CYS A 36 -0.65 -6.51 -6.05
N PRO A 37 0.41 -6.36 -6.86
CA PRO A 37 1.71 -7.00 -6.60
C PRO A 37 2.31 -6.67 -5.24
N VAL A 38 2.16 -5.42 -4.77
CA VAL A 38 2.63 -5.00 -3.44
C VAL A 38 1.88 -5.73 -2.32
N ALA A 39 0.57 -5.90 -2.49
CA ALA A 39 -0.27 -6.59 -1.52
C ALA A 39 0.03 -8.09 -1.47
N VAL A 40 0.23 -8.74 -2.62
CA VAL A 40 0.64 -10.15 -2.71
C VAL A 40 1.98 -10.35 -2.00
N CYS A 41 3.00 -9.55 -2.36
CA CYS A 41 4.32 -9.63 -1.73
C CYS A 41 4.28 -9.45 -0.21
N CYS A 42 3.47 -8.50 0.28
CA CYS A 42 3.27 -8.28 1.72
C CYS A 42 2.66 -9.51 2.41
N GLN A 43 1.61 -10.07 1.81
CA GLN A 43 0.84 -11.20 2.36
C GLN A 43 1.63 -12.50 2.34
N ASP A 44 2.34 -12.79 1.24
CA ASP A 44 3.19 -13.99 1.11
C ASP A 44 4.32 -14.02 2.16
N LYS A 45 4.81 -12.84 2.54
CA LYS A 45 5.79 -12.68 3.63
C LYS A 45 5.16 -12.72 5.04
N GLY A 46 3.84 -12.78 5.13
CA GLY A 46 3.10 -12.82 6.40
C GLY A 46 3.00 -11.49 7.12
N PHE A 47 3.24 -10.37 6.43
CA PHE A 47 3.20 -9.03 7.02
C PHE A 47 1.81 -8.41 6.94
N LEU A 48 1.45 -7.65 7.97
CA LEU A 48 0.22 -6.85 7.99
C LEU A 48 0.32 -5.66 7.03
N HIS A 49 1.48 -5.02 6.96
CA HIS A 49 1.78 -3.95 6.01
C HIS A 49 3.27 -3.92 5.69
N CYS A 50 3.66 -3.28 4.59
CA CYS A 50 5.05 -3.24 4.12
C CYS A 50 6.03 -2.64 5.14
N GLY A 51 5.55 -1.89 6.14
CA GLY A 51 6.38 -1.32 7.21
C GLY A 51 6.99 -2.37 8.14
N GLU A 52 6.43 -3.58 8.20
CA GLU A 52 7.00 -4.71 8.94
C GLU A 52 8.12 -5.42 8.15
N CYS A 53 8.26 -5.11 6.85
CA CYS A 53 9.28 -5.73 6.02
C CYS A 53 10.66 -5.15 6.36
N PRO A 54 11.67 -6.00 6.67
CA PRO A 54 13.02 -5.53 7.00
C PRO A 54 13.72 -4.86 5.82
N ASP A 55 13.26 -5.11 4.60
CA ASP A 55 13.82 -4.55 3.37
C ASP A 55 13.18 -3.20 2.97
N ILE A 56 12.34 -2.59 3.82
CA ILE A 56 11.63 -1.35 3.45
C ILE A 56 12.59 -0.13 3.36
N PRO A 57 12.53 0.70 2.29
CA PRO A 57 11.72 0.50 1.10
C PRO A 57 12.37 -0.46 0.12
N CYS A 58 11.67 -1.56 -0.19
CA CYS A 58 12.12 -2.49 -1.20
C CYS A 58 11.83 -1.93 -2.60
N GLU A 59 12.51 -2.46 -3.62
CA GLU A 59 12.40 -1.97 -4.99
C GLU A 59 10.93 -1.96 -5.48
N LEU A 60 10.15 -3.01 -5.19
CA LEU A 60 8.74 -3.08 -5.57
C LEU A 60 7.94 -1.91 -4.97
N LEU A 61 8.11 -1.60 -3.68
CA LEU A 61 7.38 -0.48 -3.07
C LEU A 61 7.86 0.88 -3.62
N MET A 62 9.16 1.02 -3.88
CA MET A 62 9.74 2.22 -4.50
C MET A 62 9.16 2.48 -5.89
N GLN A 63 9.06 1.45 -6.74
CA GLN A 63 8.48 1.57 -8.08
C GLN A 63 7.05 2.11 -8.01
N TYR A 64 6.24 1.62 -7.07
CA TYR A 64 4.86 2.11 -6.89
C TYR A 64 4.76 3.49 -6.25
N SER A 65 5.71 3.86 -5.39
CA SER A 65 5.69 5.13 -4.65
C SER A 65 6.29 6.29 -5.45
N CYS A 66 7.20 6.00 -6.38
CA CYS A 66 7.98 6.99 -7.12
C CYS A 66 7.81 6.86 -8.65
N ASP A 67 6.81 6.11 -9.12
CA ASP A 67 6.45 6.09 -10.53
C ASP A 67 6.16 7.53 -11.03
N PRO A 68 6.72 7.97 -12.16
CA PRO A 68 6.59 9.35 -12.61
C PRO A 68 5.16 9.75 -13.02
N GLU A 69 4.28 8.79 -13.32
CA GLU A 69 2.91 9.06 -13.79
C GLU A 69 1.85 8.67 -12.75
N GLN A 70 2.07 7.58 -12.02
CA GLN A 70 1.11 6.94 -11.10
C GLN A 70 1.63 6.84 -9.65
N GLY A 71 2.79 7.44 -9.38
CA GLY A 71 3.42 7.44 -8.07
C GLY A 71 2.70 8.32 -7.05
N ASP A 72 3.23 8.35 -5.83
CA ASP A 72 2.71 9.20 -4.78
C ASP A 72 2.99 10.67 -5.06
N THR A 73 2.13 11.56 -4.58
CA THR A 73 2.43 12.99 -4.51
C THR A 73 2.39 13.45 -3.04
N PRO A 74 3.54 13.72 -2.40
CA PRO A 74 4.92 13.61 -2.93
C PRO A 74 5.40 12.16 -3.06
N HIS A 75 6.39 11.93 -3.94
CA HIS A 75 7.08 10.65 -4.05
C HIS A 75 7.54 10.16 -2.67
N GLY A 76 7.32 8.88 -2.37
CA GLY A 76 7.68 8.31 -1.06
C GLY A 76 6.59 8.42 0.01
N ALA A 77 5.42 9.03 -0.27
CA ALA A 77 4.40 9.23 0.77
C ALA A 77 3.93 7.93 1.42
N ARG A 78 3.67 6.87 0.63
CA ARG A 78 3.22 5.57 1.17
C ARG A 78 4.34 4.86 1.96
N ILE A 79 5.60 5.07 1.59
CA ILE A 79 6.76 4.56 2.33
C ILE A 79 6.85 5.23 3.70
N ALA A 80 6.76 6.57 3.74
CA ALA A 80 6.76 7.31 4.99
C ALA A 80 5.60 6.88 5.90
N GLN A 81 4.42 6.59 5.33
CA GLN A 81 3.28 6.07 6.07
C GLN A 81 3.55 4.67 6.65
N CYS A 82 4.13 3.76 5.87
CA CYS A 82 4.53 2.43 6.36
C CYS A 82 5.50 2.52 7.54
N ILE A 83 6.49 3.41 7.47
CA ILE A 83 7.45 3.65 8.56
C ILE A 83 6.76 4.18 9.82
N LYS A 84 5.73 5.02 9.68
CA LYS A 84 4.93 5.49 10.82
C LYS A 84 4.17 4.34 11.46
N TRP A 85 3.44 3.54 10.67
CA TRP A 85 2.70 2.39 11.19
C TRP A 85 3.59 1.38 11.91
N ALA A 86 4.81 1.13 11.41
CA ALA A 86 5.76 0.23 12.06
C ALA A 86 6.22 0.69 13.45
N LYS A 87 6.08 1.99 13.76
CA LYS A 87 6.42 2.58 15.07
C LYS A 87 5.25 2.63 16.04
N GLU A 88 4.03 2.36 15.57
CA GLU A 88 2.80 2.37 16.37
C GLU A 88 2.51 1.00 17.01
N ILE A 89 3.47 0.06 16.91
CA ILE A 89 3.41 -1.32 17.45
C ILE A 89 4.10 -1.40 18.81
#